data_AF-A0A5C6BDR3-F1
#
_entry.id   AF-A0A5C6BDR3-F1
#
_cell.length_a   1.000
_cell.length_b   1.000
_cell.length_c   1.000
_cell.angle_alpha   90.00
_cell.angle_beta   90.00
_cell.angle_gamma   90.00
#
_symmetry.space_group_name_H-M   'P 1'
#
loop_
_entity.id
_entity.type
_entity.pdbx_description
1 polymer ?
#
loop_
_entity_poly.entity_id
_entity_poly.type
_entity_poly.pdbx_seq_one_letter_code
_entity_poly.pdbx_strand_id
1 'polypeptide(L)'
;METQVKRTRSLTLVLLLILLVVSSYGATVVVAWARGFPNRLQESMDSLANAMAPAYVESVHDALRHGDVATKTQLINEHLIPAIDGHPDAAAWVRNEYYDDLVRLAASDDLAVSSAASDVLSKLKSASSEKPINDGG
;
A
#
# COMPACT_ATOMS: atom_id res chain seq x y z
N MET A 1 -66.24 7.70 8.29
CA MET A 1 -64.94 7.43 8.95
C MET A 1 -64.32 6.08 8.55
N GLU A 2 -65.10 5.01 8.34
CA GLU A 2 -64.56 3.67 8.03
C GLU A 2 -63.82 3.52 6.68
N THR A 3 -64.19 4.32 5.67
CA THR A 3 -63.58 4.25 4.32
C THR A 3 -62.18 4.84 4.25
N GLN A 4 -61.84 5.80 5.10
CA GLN A 4 -60.49 6.38 5.15
C GLN A 4 -59.52 5.44 5.85
N VAL A 5 -59.92 4.80 6.96
CA VAL A 5 -59.10 3.84 7.71
C VAL A 5 -58.71 2.62 6.87
N LYS A 6 -59.62 2.14 5.99
CA LYS A 6 -59.34 1.01 5.07
C LYS A 6 -58.30 1.38 4.00
N ARG A 7 -58.35 2.63 3.48
CA ARG A 7 -57.39 3.11 2.47
C ARG A 7 -55.98 3.28 3.05
N THR A 8 -55.86 3.83 4.25
CA THR A 8 -54.55 4.01 4.91
C THR A 8 -53.89 2.68 5.21
N ARG A 9 -54.64 1.69 5.69
CA ARG A 9 -54.12 0.34 5.97
C ARG A 9 -53.62 -0.38 4.72
N SER A 10 -54.33 -0.28 3.60
CA SER A 10 -53.91 -0.87 2.32
C SER A 10 -52.58 -0.26 1.83
N LEU A 11 -52.45 1.06 1.95
CA LEU A 11 -51.25 1.81 1.55
C LEU A 11 -50.01 1.40 2.37
N THR A 12 -50.16 1.23 3.68
CA THR A 12 -49.06 0.75 4.55
C THR A 12 -48.59 -0.65 4.18
N LEU A 13 -49.52 -1.54 3.81
CA LEU A 13 -49.22 -2.93 3.47
C LEU A 13 -48.46 -3.02 2.13
N VAL A 14 -48.87 -2.24 1.13
CA VAL A 14 -48.16 -2.13 -0.16
C VAL A 14 -46.76 -1.55 0.04
N LEU A 15 -46.61 -0.53 0.87
CA LEU A 15 -45.30 0.05 1.18
C LEU A 15 -44.37 -0.97 1.85
N LEU A 16 -44.89 -1.75 2.80
CA LEU A 16 -44.15 -2.83 3.46
C LEU A 16 -43.68 -3.91 2.48
N LEU A 17 -44.54 -4.30 1.54
CA LEU A 17 -44.20 -5.28 0.51
C LEU A 17 -43.11 -4.76 -0.44
N ILE A 18 -43.17 -3.49 -0.83
CA ILE A 18 -42.12 -2.85 -1.65
C ILE A 18 -40.80 -2.82 -0.89
N LEU A 19 -40.81 -2.46 0.41
CA LEU A 19 -39.61 -2.46 1.24
C LEU A 19 -38.99 -3.86 1.39
N LEU A 20 -39.81 -4.90 1.53
CA LEU A 20 -39.34 -6.29 1.58
C LEU A 20 -38.69 -6.74 0.27
N VAL A 21 -39.25 -6.33 -0.88
CA VAL A 21 -38.69 -6.64 -2.20
C VAL A 21 -37.36 -5.92 -2.42
N VAL A 22 -37.25 -4.63 -2.06
CA VAL A 22 -35.99 -3.87 -2.16
C VAL A 22 -34.92 -4.45 -1.23
N SER A 23 -35.29 -4.85 -0.01
CA SER A 23 -34.39 -5.50 0.95
C SER A 23 -33.86 -6.84 0.42
N SER A 24 -34.73 -7.63 -0.21
CA SER A 24 -34.36 -8.92 -0.81
C SER A 24 -33.41 -8.75 -2.00
N TYR A 25 -33.54 -7.67 -2.77
CA TYR A 25 -32.62 -7.34 -3.87
C TYR A 25 -31.25 -6.89 -3.35
N GLY A 26 -31.21 -6.10 -2.26
CA GLY A 26 -29.95 -5.72 -1.62
C GLY A 26 -29.15 -6.93 -1.14
N ALA A 27 -29.83 -7.92 -0.54
CA ALA A 27 -29.18 -9.13 -0.03
C ALA A 27 -28.53 -9.97 -1.14
N THR A 28 -29.16 -10.10 -2.32
CA THR A 28 -28.59 -10.87 -3.43
C THR A 28 -27.38 -10.17 -4.07
N VAL A 29 -27.41 -8.83 -4.16
CA VAL A 29 -26.27 -8.03 -4.63
C VAL A 29 -25.10 -8.14 -3.66
N VAL A 30 -25.34 -8.06 -2.34
CA VAL A 30 -24.28 -8.20 -1.33
C VAL A 30 -23.69 -9.62 -1.34
N VAL A 31 -24.49 -10.66 -1.52
CA VAL A 31 -24.00 -12.05 -1.62
C VAL A 31 -23.22 -12.28 -2.91
N ALA A 32 -23.66 -11.71 -4.04
CA ALA A 32 -22.92 -11.77 -5.30
C ALA A 32 -21.60 -10.97 -5.24
N TRP A 33 -21.61 -9.82 -4.57
CA TRP A 33 -20.43 -9.01 -4.28
C TRP A 33 -19.46 -9.76 -3.36
N ALA A 34 -19.95 -10.36 -2.27
CA ALA A 34 -19.17 -11.18 -1.34
C ALA A 34 -18.59 -12.45 -1.98
N ARG A 35 -19.31 -13.09 -2.92
CA ARG A 35 -18.78 -14.23 -3.69
C ARG A 35 -17.70 -13.83 -4.69
N GLY A 36 -17.77 -12.62 -5.25
CA GLY A 36 -16.76 -12.08 -6.16
C GLY A 36 -15.58 -11.39 -5.48
N PHE A 37 -15.61 -11.27 -4.15
CA PHE A 37 -14.65 -10.50 -3.37
C PHE A 37 -13.22 -11.05 -3.37
N PRO A 38 -12.96 -12.37 -3.26
CA PRO A 38 -11.59 -12.88 -3.23
C PRO A 38 -10.79 -12.56 -4.50
N ASN A 39 -11.40 -12.73 -5.68
CA ASN A 39 -10.71 -12.49 -6.96
C ASN A 39 -10.59 -10.99 -7.28
N ARG A 40 -11.61 -10.18 -6.93
CA ARG A 40 -11.57 -8.72 -7.15
C ARG A 40 -10.68 -7.99 -6.15
N LEU A 41 -10.51 -8.50 -4.94
CA LEU A 41 -9.57 -7.94 -3.98
C LEU A 41 -8.14 -8.08 -4.46
N GLN A 42 -7.78 -9.19 -5.10
CA GLN A 42 -6.41 -9.40 -5.58
C GLN A 42 -6.11 -8.47 -6.77
N GLU A 43 -7.00 -8.39 -7.77
CA GLU A 43 -6.86 -7.44 -8.89
C GLU A 43 -6.96 -5.97 -8.43
N SER A 44 -7.85 -5.66 -7.48
CA SER A 44 -7.95 -4.34 -6.88
C SER A 44 -6.74 -4.01 -6.03
N MET A 45 -6.15 -4.96 -5.30
CA MET A 45 -4.95 -4.75 -4.51
C MET A 45 -3.72 -4.61 -5.39
N ASP A 46 -3.61 -5.32 -6.51
CA ASP A 46 -2.50 -5.14 -7.46
C ASP A 46 -2.62 -3.80 -8.19
N SER A 47 -3.83 -3.39 -8.57
CA SER A 47 -4.07 -2.07 -9.17
C SER A 47 -3.89 -0.93 -8.15
N LEU A 48 -4.33 -1.14 -6.90
CA LEU A 48 -4.13 -0.19 -5.80
C LEU A 48 -2.66 -0.15 -5.39
N ALA A 49 -1.95 -1.27 -5.35
CA ALA A 49 -0.52 -1.34 -5.08
C ALA A 49 0.26 -0.64 -6.20
N ASN A 50 -0.08 -0.86 -7.47
CA ASN A 50 0.54 -0.13 -8.59
C ASN A 50 0.18 1.37 -8.61
N ALA A 51 -1.01 1.76 -8.14
CA ALA A 51 -1.39 3.17 -8.05
C ALA A 51 -0.80 3.87 -6.82
N MET A 52 -0.64 3.15 -5.71
CA MET A 52 -0.09 3.65 -4.46
C MET A 52 1.43 3.58 -4.43
N ALA A 53 2.07 2.66 -5.15
CA ALA A 53 3.52 2.52 -5.18
C ALA A 53 4.23 3.80 -5.63
N PRO A 54 3.83 4.50 -6.71
CA PRO A 54 4.44 5.77 -7.10
C PRO A 54 4.23 6.87 -6.04
N ALA A 55 3.03 6.95 -5.45
CA ALA A 55 2.75 7.95 -4.42
C ALA A 55 3.55 7.69 -3.13
N TYR A 56 3.70 6.42 -2.76
CA TYR A 56 4.53 6.01 -1.64
C TYR A 56 6.02 6.31 -1.92
N VAL A 57 6.51 5.95 -3.10
CA VAL A 57 7.89 6.25 -3.53
C VAL A 57 8.18 7.74 -3.49
N GLU A 58 7.27 8.57 -4.02
CA GLU A 58 7.42 10.02 -3.98
C GLU A 58 7.38 10.55 -2.54
N SER A 59 6.53 9.99 -1.66
CA SER A 59 6.51 10.38 -0.25
C SER A 59 7.81 10.03 0.48
N VAL A 60 8.44 8.91 0.12
CA VAL A 60 9.75 8.51 0.65
C VAL A 60 10.83 9.45 0.13
N HIS A 61 10.82 9.81 -1.16
CA HIS A 61 11.70 10.84 -1.70
C HIS A 61 11.56 12.19 -0.98
N ASP A 62 10.32 12.63 -0.76
CA ASP A 62 10.04 13.88 -0.07
C ASP A 62 10.56 13.83 1.38
N ALA A 63 10.32 12.74 2.10
CA ALA A 63 10.84 12.53 3.45
C ALA A 63 12.38 12.50 3.48
N LEU A 64 13.03 11.84 2.51
CA LEU A 64 14.50 11.81 2.40
C LEU A 64 15.09 13.16 2.02
N ARG A 65 14.37 14.03 1.31
CA ARG A 65 14.88 15.34 0.89
C ARG A 65 14.58 16.41 1.94
N HIS A 66 13.32 16.53 2.32
CA HIS A 66 12.78 17.63 3.10
C HIS A 66 12.47 17.27 4.56
N GLY A 67 12.50 15.98 4.92
CA GLY A 67 12.31 15.53 6.30
C GLY A 67 13.37 16.10 7.26
N ASP A 68 13.01 16.15 8.54
CA ASP A 68 13.96 16.43 9.59
C ASP A 68 14.92 15.25 9.83
N VAL A 69 15.95 15.46 10.64
CA VAL A 69 16.98 14.45 10.94
C VAL A 69 16.36 13.17 11.50
N ALA A 70 15.37 13.29 12.38
CA ALA A 70 14.67 12.17 12.99
C ALA A 70 13.89 11.36 11.96
N THR A 71 13.10 12.01 11.10
CA THR A 71 12.33 11.35 10.04
C THR A 71 13.25 10.65 9.05
N LYS A 72 14.34 11.31 8.62
CA LYS A 72 15.33 10.74 7.68
C LYS A 72 15.98 9.49 8.26
N THR A 73 16.49 9.57 9.49
CA THR A 73 17.14 8.43 10.15
C THR A 73 16.16 7.30 10.46
N GLN A 74 14.95 7.61 10.91
CA GLN A 74 13.90 6.62 11.13
C GLN A 74 13.55 5.90 9.83
N LEU A 75 13.33 6.65 8.74
CA LEU A 75 12.99 6.07 7.44
C LEU A 75 14.08 5.13 6.94
N ILE A 76 15.34 5.52 7.08
CA ILE A 76 16.49 4.70 6.69
C ILE A 76 16.57 3.43 7.55
N ASN A 77 16.52 3.57 8.88
CA ASN A 77 16.79 2.48 9.80
C ASN A 77 15.61 1.50 9.97
N GLU A 78 14.37 1.98 9.91
CA GLU A 78 13.18 1.17 10.18
C GLU A 78 12.50 0.67 8.91
N HIS A 79 12.75 1.31 7.76
CA HIS A 79 12.12 0.91 6.50
C HIS A 79 13.12 0.42 5.45
N LEU A 80 14.14 1.22 5.11
CA LEU A 80 15.05 0.85 4.01
C LEU A 80 15.99 -0.30 4.37
N ILE A 81 16.63 -0.25 5.55
CA ILE A 81 17.53 -1.34 6.00
C ILE A 81 16.77 -2.67 6.14
N PRO A 82 15.62 -2.74 6.85
CA PRO A 82 14.88 -3.99 6.98
C PRO A 82 14.33 -4.51 5.66
N ALA A 83 13.95 -3.63 4.72
CA ALA A 83 13.52 -4.05 3.39
C ALA A 83 14.65 -4.75 2.62
N ILE A 84 15.86 -4.19 2.65
CA ILE A 84 17.06 -4.79 2.02
C ILE A 84 17.41 -6.13 2.67
N ASP A 85 17.37 -6.21 4.01
CA ASP A 85 17.75 -7.41 4.74
C ASP A 85 16.70 -8.53 4.63
N GLY A 86 15.41 -8.17 4.47
CA GLY A 86 14.30 -9.12 4.38
C GLY A 86 14.04 -9.67 2.98
N HIS A 87 14.40 -8.93 1.92
CA HIS A 87 14.07 -9.29 0.54
C HIS A 87 15.24 -9.00 -0.43
N PRO A 88 15.80 -10.02 -1.11
CA PRO A 88 16.94 -9.82 -2.02
C PRO A 88 16.60 -8.91 -3.21
N ASP A 89 15.36 -8.95 -3.69
CA ASP A 89 14.89 -8.10 -4.80
C ASP A 89 14.70 -6.63 -4.36
N ALA A 90 14.50 -6.37 -3.06
CA ALA A 90 14.35 -5.03 -2.54
C ALA A 90 15.67 -4.24 -2.61
N ALA A 91 16.83 -4.91 -2.53
CA ALA A 91 18.11 -4.24 -2.70
C ALA A 91 18.26 -3.62 -4.10
N ALA A 92 17.87 -4.35 -5.16
CA ALA A 92 17.90 -3.83 -6.52
C ALA A 92 16.91 -2.69 -6.72
N TRP A 93 15.70 -2.81 -6.16
CA TRP A 93 14.68 -1.78 -6.25
C TRP A 93 15.06 -0.51 -5.48
N VAL A 94 15.50 -0.61 -4.21
CA VAL A 94 15.96 0.52 -3.40
C VAL A 94 17.13 1.24 -4.07
N ARG A 95 18.04 0.50 -4.72
CA ARG A 95 19.10 1.11 -5.51
C ARG A 95 18.56 1.89 -6.71
N ASN A 96 17.61 1.34 -7.45
CA ASN A 96 17.10 2.03 -8.63
C ASN A 96 16.32 3.30 -8.26
N GLU A 97 15.54 3.25 -7.18
CA GLU A 97 14.68 4.39 -6.82
C GLU A 97 15.40 5.43 -5.96
N TYR A 98 16.13 5.03 -4.91
CA TYR A 98 16.59 5.98 -3.89
C TYR A 98 18.09 6.26 -3.89
N TYR A 99 18.87 5.69 -4.80
CA TYR A 99 20.34 5.79 -4.75
C TYR A 99 20.85 7.23 -4.77
N ASP A 100 20.31 8.09 -5.63
CA ASP A 100 20.76 9.49 -5.71
C ASP A 100 20.48 10.27 -4.43
N ASP A 101 19.34 10.01 -3.77
CA ASP A 101 19.02 10.64 -2.49
C ASP A 101 19.88 10.08 -1.37
N LEU A 102 20.15 8.78 -1.36
CA LEU A 102 21.06 8.15 -0.39
C LEU A 102 22.49 8.68 -0.53
N VAL A 103 22.99 8.88 -1.76
CA VAL A 103 24.31 9.49 -1.99
C VAL A 103 24.35 10.92 -1.48
N ARG A 104 23.29 11.70 -1.70
CA ARG A 104 23.19 13.08 -1.18
C ARG A 104 23.16 13.09 0.34
N LEU A 105 22.40 12.19 0.96
CA LEU A 105 22.29 12.09 2.42
C LEU A 105 23.58 11.59 3.07
N ALA A 106 24.32 10.69 2.41
CA ALA A 106 25.63 10.26 2.87
C ALA A 106 26.63 11.42 2.96
N ALA A 107 26.47 12.44 2.11
CA ALA A 107 27.26 13.67 2.14
C ALA A 107 26.69 14.78 3.04
N SER A 108 25.66 14.49 3.85
CA SER A 108 25.06 15.47 4.77
C SER A 108 26.00 15.83 5.94
N ASP A 109 25.92 17.07 6.42
CA ASP A 109 26.63 17.52 7.62
C ASP A 109 26.11 16.87 8.92
N ASP A 110 24.90 16.28 8.89
CA ASP A 110 24.36 15.55 10.03
C ASP A 110 24.94 14.14 10.09
N LEU A 111 25.71 13.86 11.15
CA LEU A 111 26.42 12.58 11.31
C LEU A 111 25.47 11.38 11.37
N ALA A 112 24.29 11.52 11.97
CA ALA A 112 23.35 10.42 12.11
C ALA A 112 22.74 10.05 10.75
N VAL A 113 22.35 11.06 9.96
CA VAL A 113 21.82 10.87 8.60
C VAL A 113 22.91 10.35 7.67
N SER A 114 24.11 10.94 7.71
CA SER A 114 25.24 10.54 6.87
C SER A 114 25.66 9.09 7.13
N SER A 115 25.76 8.69 8.41
CA SER A 115 26.08 7.31 8.79
C SER A 115 25.01 6.34 8.31
N ALA A 116 23.73 6.62 8.58
CA ALA A 116 22.63 5.73 8.20
C ALA A 116 22.54 5.54 6.67
N ALA A 117 22.68 6.63 5.91
CA ALA A 117 22.69 6.56 4.45
C ALA A 117 23.90 5.78 3.90
N SER A 118 25.08 5.96 4.51
CA SER A 118 26.30 5.22 4.15
C SER A 118 26.16 3.72 4.42
N ASP A 119 25.50 3.34 5.51
CA ASP A 119 25.22 1.94 5.85
C ASP A 119 24.33 1.28 4.81
N VAL A 120 23.28 1.98 4.36
CA VAL A 120 22.44 1.50 3.24
C VAL A 120 23.25 1.34 1.97
N LEU A 121 24.05 2.34 1.57
CA LEU A 121 24.88 2.24 0.36
C LEU A 121 25.87 1.06 0.42
N SER A 122 26.43 0.78 1.59
CA SER A 122 27.30 -0.38 1.83
C SER A 122 26.56 -1.72 1.67
N LYS A 123 25.34 -1.82 2.23
CA LYS A 123 24.48 -3.00 2.06
C LYS A 123 24.09 -3.21 0.60
N LEU A 124 23.71 -2.13 -0.09
CA LEU A 124 23.38 -2.18 -1.52
C LEU A 124 24.57 -2.66 -2.35
N LYS A 125 25.80 -2.20 -2.06
CA LYS A 125 27.01 -2.66 -2.76
C LYS A 125 27.29 -4.15 -2.52
N SER A 126 27.10 -4.60 -1.28
CA SER A 126 27.28 -6.01 -0.89
C SER A 126 26.29 -6.91 -1.64
N ALA A 127 25.02 -6.54 -1.66
CA ALA A 127 23.97 -7.26 -2.39
C ALA A 127 24.22 -7.31 -3.92
N SER A 128 24.92 -6.33 -4.51
CA SER A 128 25.30 -6.39 -5.93
C SER A 128 26.35 -7.43 -6.26
N SER A 129 27.18 -7.80 -5.28
CA SER A 129 28.32 -8.70 -5.47
C SER A 129 27.90 -10.17 -5.35
N GLU A 130 26.71 -10.41 -4.82
CA GLU A 130 26.10 -11.72 -4.64
C GLU A 130 25.30 -12.12 -5.90
N LYS A 131 25.95 -12.13 -7.07
CA LYS A 131 25.38 -12.78 -8.24
C LYS A 131 25.50 -14.30 -8.03
N PRO A 132 24.45 -15.11 -8.24
CA PRO A 132 24.58 -16.56 -8.10
C PRO A 132 25.59 -17.05 -9.15
N ILE A 133 26.65 -17.68 -8.66
CA ILE A 133 27.46 -18.61 -9.45
C ILE A 133 26.50 -19.77 -9.77
N ASN A 134 25.77 -19.65 -10.88
CA ASN A 134 25.16 -20.81 -11.50
C ASN A 134 26.28 -21.52 -12.27
N ASP A 135 27.10 -22.26 -11.52
CA ASP A 135 27.99 -23.26 -12.09
C ASP A 135 27.09 -24.29 -12.79
N GLY A 136 27.21 -24.35 -14.11
CA GLY A 136 26.52 -25.35 -14.92
C GLY A 136 26.83 -26.76 -14.44
N GLY A 137 25.77 -27.57 -14.36
CA GLY A 137 25.80 -29.01 -14.25
C GLY A 137 24.76 -29.60 -15.18
#